data_AF-A0A1F5D0I3-F1
#
_entry.id   AF-A0A1F5D0I3-F1
#
_cell.length_a   1.000
_cell.length_b   1.000
_cell.length_c   1.000
_cell.angle_alpha   90.00
_cell.angle_beta   90.00
_cell.angle_gamma   90.00
#
_symmetry.space_group_name_H-M   'P 1'
#
loop_
_entity.id
_entity.type
_entity.pdbx_description
1 polymer ?
#
loop_
_entity_poly.entity_id
_entity_poly.type
_entity_poly.pdbx_seq_one_letter_code
_entity_poly.pdbx_strand_id
1 'polypeptide(L)'
;MQHLKDRLDACTLCSLSGSRTRAVVGSGSLDASVVLVGEAPGRKEDETGLPFVGSAGKLLDRLLAEAGLSREDVFITNIVKCRPPRNRRPKKAEVEQCESYLYEQLSIIRPRVVAPMGNSPLAYFQGRYGLEREAIGSVHGKAFTVNESWGGVTLMPLYHPAAAIYNRRLLEELKRDMKRLAGLL
;
A
#
# COMPACT_ATOMS: atom_id res chain seq x y z
N MET A 1 -10.17 -8.46 11.18
CA MET A 1 -9.09 -8.85 10.24
C MET A 1 -9.06 -10.35 9.93
N GLN A 2 -9.19 -11.25 10.92
CA GLN A 2 -9.17 -12.71 10.67
C GLN A 2 -10.22 -13.17 9.65
N HIS A 3 -11.47 -12.76 9.80
CA HIS A 3 -12.54 -13.08 8.83
C HIS A 3 -12.24 -12.59 7.40
N LEU A 4 -11.55 -11.45 7.25
CA LEU A 4 -11.14 -10.92 5.94
C LEU A 4 -10.03 -11.79 5.32
N LYS A 5 -9.13 -12.32 6.14
CA LYS A 5 -8.12 -13.29 5.71
C LYS A 5 -8.79 -14.57 5.19
N ASP A 6 -9.75 -15.13 5.93
CA ASP A 6 -10.43 -16.36 5.54
C ASP A 6 -11.17 -16.19 4.19
N ARG A 7 -11.83 -15.04 3.99
CA ARG A 7 -12.44 -14.67 2.70
C ARG A 7 -11.43 -14.51 1.58
N LEU A 8 -10.27 -13.90 1.84
CA LEU A 8 -9.21 -13.72 0.86
C LEU A 8 -8.55 -15.04 0.45
N ASP A 9 -8.36 -15.95 1.39
CA ASP A 9 -7.79 -17.28 1.13
C ASP A 9 -8.72 -18.09 0.20
N ALA A 10 -10.04 -17.95 0.37
CA ALA A 10 -11.06 -18.56 -0.49
C ALA A 10 -11.44 -17.74 -1.76
N CYS A 11 -10.90 -16.52 -1.92
CA CYS A 11 -11.36 -15.59 -2.94
C CYS A 11 -11.04 -16.07 -4.37
N THR A 12 -12.04 -16.08 -5.26
CA THR A 12 -11.92 -16.42 -6.69
C THR A 12 -12.45 -15.32 -7.63
N LEU A 13 -12.67 -14.11 -7.11
CA LEU A 13 -13.32 -13.01 -7.84
C LEU A 13 -12.56 -12.53 -9.08
N CYS A 14 -11.25 -12.82 -9.18
CA CYS A 14 -10.43 -12.42 -10.32
C CYS A 14 -9.44 -13.51 -10.74
N SER A 15 -8.85 -13.34 -11.94
CA SER A 15 -7.93 -14.32 -12.53
C SER A 15 -6.64 -14.54 -11.72
N LEU A 16 -6.28 -13.61 -10.83
CA LEU A 16 -5.07 -13.73 -9.99
C LEU A 16 -5.19 -14.84 -8.93
N SER A 17 -6.40 -15.26 -8.60
CA SER A 17 -6.64 -16.36 -7.66
C SER A 17 -6.04 -17.69 -8.12
N GLY A 18 -6.01 -17.94 -9.43
CA GLY A 18 -5.48 -19.18 -10.00
C GLY A 18 -3.95 -19.28 -10.03
N SER A 19 -3.23 -18.19 -9.76
CA SER A 19 -1.76 -18.15 -9.84
C SER A 19 -1.04 -17.86 -8.52
N ARG A 20 -1.78 -17.57 -7.44
CA ARG A 20 -1.20 -17.25 -6.13
C ARG A 20 -0.80 -18.53 -5.38
N THR A 21 0.24 -18.45 -4.58
CA THR A 21 0.51 -19.44 -3.52
C THR A 21 -0.27 -19.07 -2.26
N ARG A 22 -0.25 -17.80 -1.87
CA ARG A 22 -1.00 -17.26 -0.73
C ARG A 22 -1.58 -15.90 -1.09
N ALA A 23 -2.77 -15.60 -0.59
CA ALA A 23 -3.23 -14.23 -0.57
C ALA A 23 -2.41 -13.44 0.48
N VAL A 24 -2.13 -12.18 0.18
CA VAL A 24 -1.40 -11.26 1.06
C VAL A 24 -2.38 -10.20 1.52
N VAL A 25 -2.93 -10.43 2.71
CA VAL A 25 -3.93 -9.55 3.31
C VAL A 25 -3.32 -8.19 3.64
N GLY A 26 -2.24 -8.20 4.40
CA GLY A 26 -1.64 -7.02 5.01
C GLY A 26 -1.06 -7.40 6.37
N SER A 27 -0.26 -6.52 6.95
CA SER A 27 0.35 -6.73 8.27
C SER A 27 0.61 -5.41 8.97
N GLY A 28 0.55 -5.41 10.30
CA GLY A 28 0.80 -4.25 11.14
C GLY A 28 -0.29 -4.05 12.17
N SER A 29 -0.31 -2.90 12.84
CA SER A 29 -1.33 -2.60 13.86
C SER A 29 -2.70 -2.35 13.22
N LEU A 30 -3.75 -2.85 13.89
CA LEU A 30 -5.14 -2.55 13.52
C LEU A 30 -5.61 -1.18 14.02
N ASP A 31 -4.85 -0.57 14.93
CA ASP A 31 -5.05 0.80 15.44
C ASP A 31 -4.06 1.78 14.79
N ALA A 32 -3.45 1.38 13.67
CA ALA A 32 -2.43 2.16 12.98
C ALA A 32 -2.98 3.50 12.48
N SER A 33 -2.29 4.59 12.82
CA SER A 33 -2.62 5.92 12.31
C SER A 33 -2.21 6.10 10.84
N VAL A 34 -1.29 5.28 10.34
CA VAL A 34 -0.86 5.26 8.92
C VAL A 34 -1.12 3.90 8.29
N VAL A 35 -1.75 3.90 7.11
CA VAL A 35 -1.79 2.73 6.22
C VAL A 35 -0.93 2.98 4.98
N LEU A 36 0.10 2.17 4.78
CA LEU A 36 0.94 2.14 3.58
C LEU A 36 0.33 1.18 2.54
N VAL A 37 0.09 1.67 1.32
CA VAL A 37 -0.58 0.90 0.27
C VAL A 37 0.30 0.77 -0.98
N GLY A 38 0.81 -0.44 -1.24
CA GLY A 38 1.55 -0.78 -2.45
C GLY A 38 0.68 -1.25 -3.62
N GLU A 39 1.33 -1.71 -4.69
CA GLU A 39 0.68 -2.18 -5.91
C GLU A 39 0.13 -3.61 -5.76
N ALA A 40 1.02 -4.58 -5.57
CA ALA A 40 0.69 -5.99 -5.56
C ALA A 40 1.77 -6.81 -4.81
N PRO A 41 1.46 -8.04 -4.37
CA PRO A 41 2.47 -8.95 -3.84
C PRO A 41 3.53 -9.30 -4.89
N GLY A 42 4.80 -9.35 -4.47
CA GLY A 42 5.89 -9.94 -5.22
C GLY A 42 6.01 -11.44 -4.96
N ARG A 43 7.08 -12.06 -5.48
CA ARG A 43 7.34 -13.51 -5.30
C ARG A 43 7.44 -13.89 -3.83
N LYS A 44 8.21 -13.14 -3.04
CA LYS A 44 8.47 -13.50 -1.64
C LYS A 44 7.21 -13.31 -0.80
N GLU A 45 6.45 -12.26 -1.08
CA GLU A 45 5.17 -11.96 -0.43
C GLU A 45 4.14 -13.06 -0.72
N ASP A 46 4.08 -13.56 -1.96
CA ASP A 46 3.22 -14.69 -2.33
C ASP A 46 3.59 -16.00 -1.61
N GLU A 47 4.89 -16.27 -1.43
CA GLU A 47 5.36 -17.45 -0.70
C GLU A 47 5.03 -17.39 0.80
N THR A 48 5.19 -16.21 1.42
CA THR A 48 5.06 -16.04 2.88
C THR A 48 3.67 -15.62 3.33
N GLY A 49 2.86 -15.02 2.46
CA GLY A 49 1.59 -14.38 2.82
C GLY A 49 1.75 -13.02 3.50
N LEU A 50 2.98 -12.49 3.58
CA LEU A 50 3.29 -11.22 4.28
C LEU A 50 3.66 -10.12 3.27
N PRO A 51 3.18 -8.88 3.46
CA PRO A 51 3.48 -7.78 2.54
C PRO A 51 4.89 -7.22 2.78
N PHE A 52 5.52 -6.77 1.68
CA PHE A 52 6.81 -6.07 1.73
C PHE A 52 7.88 -6.86 2.50
N VAL A 53 8.15 -8.11 2.13
CA VAL A 53 9.21 -8.94 2.75
C VAL A 53 10.42 -9.15 1.84
N GLY A 54 10.33 -8.73 0.57
CA GLY A 54 11.44 -8.70 -0.37
C GLY A 54 12.42 -7.55 -0.14
N SER A 55 13.25 -7.25 -1.16
CA SER A 55 14.25 -6.16 -1.10
C SER A 55 13.64 -4.78 -0.87
N ALA A 56 12.51 -4.49 -1.53
CA ALA A 56 11.75 -3.26 -1.32
C ALA A 56 11.21 -3.17 0.11
N GLY A 57 10.84 -4.31 0.70
CA GLY A 57 10.42 -4.42 2.09
C GLY A 57 11.50 -4.08 3.09
N LYS A 58 12.70 -4.65 2.91
CA LYS A 58 13.87 -4.34 3.74
C LYS A 58 14.28 -2.87 3.66
N LEU A 59 14.07 -2.23 2.50
CA LEU A 59 14.29 -0.79 2.38
C LEU A 59 13.20 -0.01 3.12
N LEU A 60 11.93 -0.41 2.99
CA LEU A 60 10.82 0.20 3.74
C LEU A 60 11.06 0.14 5.26
N ASP A 61 11.54 -0.99 5.78
CA ASP A 61 11.86 -1.15 7.21
C ASP A 61 12.90 -0.13 7.68
N ARG A 62 13.96 0.07 6.90
CA ARG A 62 14.99 1.07 7.19
C ARG A 62 14.43 2.48 7.14
N LEU A 63 13.58 2.77 6.16
CA LEU A 63 12.96 4.09 5.98
C LEU A 63 11.99 4.43 7.12
N LEU A 64 11.21 3.45 7.59
CA LEU A 64 10.36 3.60 8.77
C LEU A 64 11.22 3.92 10.01
N ALA A 65 12.25 3.10 10.27
CA ALA A 65 13.13 3.30 11.41
C ALA A 65 13.84 4.67 11.39
N GLU A 66 14.33 5.12 10.22
CA GLU A 66 14.93 6.45 10.06
C GLU A 66 13.94 7.60 10.27
N ALA A 67 12.64 7.35 10.10
CA ALA A 67 11.57 8.31 10.38
C ALA A 67 11.03 8.21 11.82
N GLY A 68 11.60 7.33 12.66
CA GLY A 68 11.13 7.12 14.03
C GLY A 68 9.86 6.26 14.13
N LEU A 69 9.57 5.46 13.10
CA LEU A 69 8.42 4.55 13.04
C LEU A 69 8.89 3.09 12.96
N SER A 70 8.01 2.18 13.34
CA SER A 70 8.18 0.74 13.23
C SER A 70 7.07 0.11 12.40
N ARG A 71 7.12 -1.21 12.15
CA ARG A 71 6.04 -1.93 11.45
C ARG A 71 4.79 -2.05 12.31
N GLU A 72 4.97 -1.93 13.61
CA GLU A 72 3.96 -2.00 14.64
C GLU A 72 3.17 -0.68 14.71
N ASP A 73 3.76 0.44 14.28
CA ASP A 73 3.09 1.75 14.24
C ASP A 73 2.21 1.96 12.99
N VAL A 74 2.40 1.12 11.97
CA VAL A 74 1.74 1.26 10.68
C VAL A 74 0.98 -0.01 10.31
N PHE A 75 0.13 0.08 9.29
CA PHE A 75 -0.41 -1.09 8.61
C PHE A 75 0.02 -1.06 7.14
N ILE A 76 0.47 -2.20 6.62
CA ILE A 76 1.00 -2.31 5.26
C ILE A 76 0.12 -3.27 4.46
N THR A 77 -0.32 -2.84 3.27
CA THR A 77 -1.09 -3.68 2.34
C THR A 77 -0.86 -3.25 0.89
N ASN A 78 -1.62 -3.83 -0.04
CA ASN A 78 -1.57 -3.53 -1.49
C ASN A 78 -2.98 -3.33 -2.07
N ILE A 79 -3.11 -2.68 -3.22
CA ILE A 79 -4.41 -2.54 -3.91
C ILE A 79 -4.96 -3.87 -4.43
N VAL A 80 -4.11 -4.83 -4.77
CA VAL A 80 -4.51 -6.23 -5.00
C VAL A 80 -3.84 -7.16 -3.99
N LYS A 81 -4.52 -8.23 -3.59
CA LYS A 81 -4.03 -9.17 -2.56
C LYS A 81 -3.36 -10.43 -3.11
N CYS A 82 -3.26 -10.56 -4.43
CA CYS A 82 -2.71 -11.73 -5.10
C CYS A 82 -1.59 -11.30 -6.05
N ARG A 83 -0.51 -12.09 -6.12
CA ARG A 83 0.60 -11.82 -7.02
C ARG A 83 0.20 -11.98 -8.50
N PRO A 84 0.38 -10.95 -9.34
CA PRO A 84 0.19 -11.10 -10.77
C PRO A 84 1.27 -12.00 -11.41
N PRO A 85 0.91 -12.81 -12.43
CA PRO A 85 1.86 -13.66 -13.14
C PRO A 85 3.09 -12.87 -13.62
N ARG A 86 4.29 -13.40 -13.34
CA ARG A 86 5.57 -12.75 -13.68
C ARG A 86 5.75 -11.34 -13.10
N ASN A 87 5.07 -10.99 -12.00
CA ASN A 87 5.11 -9.67 -11.37
C ASN A 87 4.73 -8.51 -12.32
N ARG A 88 3.86 -8.77 -13.30
CA ARG A 88 3.29 -7.68 -14.11
C ARG A 88 2.46 -6.75 -13.22
N ARG A 89 2.17 -5.55 -13.72
CA ARG A 89 1.16 -4.70 -13.07
C ARG A 89 -0.22 -5.37 -13.07
N PRO A 90 -1.03 -5.19 -12.01
CA PRO A 90 -2.40 -5.68 -12.01
C PRO A 90 -3.22 -4.94 -13.08
N LYS A 91 -4.13 -5.66 -13.72
CA LYS A 91 -5.08 -5.08 -14.67
C LYS A 91 -6.12 -4.26 -13.91
N LYS A 92 -6.74 -3.27 -14.58
CA LYS A 92 -7.82 -2.47 -13.99
C LYS A 92 -8.93 -3.33 -13.39
N ALA A 93 -9.42 -4.32 -14.13
CA ALA A 93 -10.44 -5.25 -13.65
C ALA A 93 -10.00 -6.06 -12.41
N GLU A 94 -8.72 -6.42 -12.30
CA GLU A 94 -8.20 -7.13 -11.12
C GLU A 94 -8.14 -6.23 -9.89
N VAL A 95 -7.90 -4.93 -10.07
CA VAL A 95 -7.97 -3.92 -9.00
C VAL A 95 -9.42 -3.72 -8.59
N GLU A 96 -10.32 -3.46 -9.53
CA GLU A 96 -11.77 -3.26 -9.28
C GLU A 96 -12.37 -4.47 -8.55
N GLN A 97 -12.04 -5.69 -8.95
CA GLN A 97 -12.53 -6.92 -8.29
C GLN A 97 -11.94 -7.16 -6.89
N CYS A 98 -10.80 -6.55 -6.56
CA CYS A 98 -10.12 -6.73 -5.28
C CYS A 98 -10.33 -5.56 -4.31
N GLU A 99 -10.87 -4.43 -4.78
CA GLU A 99 -10.91 -3.17 -4.05
C GLU A 99 -11.73 -3.24 -2.76
N SER A 100 -12.78 -4.06 -2.74
CA SER A 100 -13.65 -4.24 -1.57
C SER A 100 -12.86 -4.68 -0.34
N TYR A 101 -11.83 -5.52 -0.52
CA TYR A 101 -10.96 -5.94 0.57
C TYR A 101 -10.09 -4.80 1.10
N LEU A 102 -9.53 -3.97 0.22
CA LEU A 102 -8.75 -2.80 0.66
C LEU A 102 -9.65 -1.83 1.43
N TYR A 103 -10.85 -1.55 0.92
CA TYR A 103 -11.75 -0.62 1.58
C TYR A 103 -12.27 -1.14 2.93
N GLU A 104 -12.57 -2.44 3.03
CA GLU A 104 -12.93 -3.06 4.30
C GLU A 104 -11.77 -2.97 5.31
N GLN A 105 -10.52 -3.15 4.87
CA GLN A 105 -9.35 -2.92 5.73
C GLN A 105 -9.26 -1.48 6.23
N LEU A 106 -9.40 -0.50 5.35
CA LEU A 106 -9.36 0.91 5.72
C LEU A 106 -10.51 1.28 6.68
N SER A 107 -11.69 0.70 6.49
CA SER A 107 -12.86 0.93 7.34
C SER A 107 -12.74 0.29 8.73
N ILE A 108 -11.99 -0.81 8.84
CA ILE A 108 -11.65 -1.44 10.12
C ILE A 108 -10.59 -0.61 10.86
N ILE A 109 -9.53 -0.20 10.16
CA ILE A 109 -8.37 0.48 10.77
C ILE A 109 -8.68 1.95 11.06
N ARG A 110 -9.48 2.59 10.21
CA ARG A 110 -9.84 4.02 10.28
C ARG A 110 -8.62 4.94 10.42
N PRO A 111 -7.63 4.83 9.52
CA PRO A 111 -6.38 5.56 9.66
C PRO A 111 -6.59 7.07 9.50
N ARG A 112 -5.70 7.85 10.14
CA ARG A 112 -5.57 9.29 9.90
C ARG A 112 -4.89 9.57 8.56
N VAL A 113 -3.93 8.73 8.18
CA VAL A 113 -3.13 8.88 6.96
C VAL A 113 -3.15 7.61 6.12
N VAL A 114 -3.36 7.74 4.81
CA VAL A 114 -3.17 6.67 3.84
C VAL A 114 -2.08 7.09 2.85
N ALA A 115 -1.02 6.29 2.72
CA ALA A 115 0.13 6.60 1.89
C ALA A 115 0.23 5.62 0.71
N PRO A 116 -0.31 5.97 -0.47
CA PRO A 116 -0.11 5.16 -1.67
C PRO A 116 1.34 5.23 -2.15
N MET A 117 1.95 4.06 -2.35
CA MET A 117 3.35 3.92 -2.74
C MET A 117 3.49 3.59 -4.23
N GLY A 118 3.73 4.61 -5.05
CA GLY A 118 3.92 4.51 -6.49
C GLY A 118 2.67 4.82 -7.33
N ASN A 119 2.83 4.77 -8.65
CA ASN A 119 1.80 5.23 -9.60
C ASN A 119 0.50 4.42 -9.54
N SER A 120 0.57 3.09 -9.41
CA SER A 120 -0.62 2.24 -9.44
C SER A 120 -1.54 2.46 -8.23
N PRO A 121 -1.07 2.44 -6.96
CA PRO A 121 -1.91 2.80 -5.82
C PRO A 121 -2.33 4.27 -5.83
N LEU A 122 -1.49 5.21 -6.31
CA LEU A 122 -1.88 6.60 -6.49
C LEU A 122 -3.08 6.72 -7.46
N ALA A 123 -3.00 6.05 -8.61
CA ALA A 123 -4.06 6.03 -9.60
C ALA A 123 -5.35 5.40 -9.05
N TYR A 124 -5.24 4.38 -8.20
CA TYR A 124 -6.41 3.83 -7.52
C TYR A 124 -7.12 4.91 -6.68
N PHE A 125 -6.41 5.58 -5.79
CA PHE A 125 -7.02 6.60 -4.91
C PHE A 125 -7.47 7.85 -5.68
N GLN A 126 -6.75 8.30 -6.70
CA GLN A 126 -7.22 9.38 -7.57
C GLN A 126 -8.55 9.04 -8.24
N GLY A 127 -8.70 7.81 -8.74
CA GLY A 127 -9.96 7.36 -9.31
C GLY A 127 -11.08 7.29 -8.28
N ARG A 128 -10.79 6.74 -7.09
CA ARG A 128 -11.75 6.60 -6.00
C ARG A 128 -12.35 7.94 -5.54
N TYR A 129 -11.52 8.97 -5.43
CA TYR A 129 -11.94 10.27 -4.92
C TYR A 129 -12.18 11.32 -6.02
N GLY A 130 -12.18 10.93 -7.29
CA GLY A 130 -12.41 11.86 -8.41
C GLY A 130 -11.35 12.97 -8.52
N LEU A 131 -10.10 12.66 -8.16
CA LEU A 131 -8.98 13.60 -8.19
C LEU A 131 -8.34 13.68 -9.58
N GLU A 132 -7.58 14.74 -9.81
CA GLU A 132 -6.79 14.90 -11.02
C GLU A 132 -5.79 13.73 -11.20
N ARG A 133 -5.58 13.33 -12.46
CA ARG A 133 -4.67 12.26 -12.83
C ARG A 133 -3.24 12.78 -12.93
N GLU A 134 -2.54 12.73 -11.81
CA GLU A 134 -1.13 13.08 -11.70
C GLU A 134 -0.23 11.85 -11.56
N ALA A 135 1.02 11.96 -12.03
CA ALA A 135 2.05 10.95 -11.85
C ALA A 135 2.75 11.12 -10.50
N ILE A 136 3.26 10.02 -9.92
CA ILE A 136 3.91 10.03 -8.60
C ILE A 136 5.07 11.03 -8.51
N GLY A 137 5.79 11.25 -9.61
CA GLY A 137 6.90 12.21 -9.67
C GLY A 137 6.51 13.67 -9.43
N SER A 138 5.24 14.02 -9.62
CA SER A 138 4.73 15.38 -9.42
C SER A 138 4.12 15.59 -8.03
N VAL A 139 3.65 14.52 -7.38
CA VAL A 139 2.80 14.61 -6.17
C VAL A 139 3.37 13.92 -4.94
N HIS A 140 4.47 13.19 -5.06
CA HIS A 140 5.08 12.55 -3.90
C HIS A 140 5.37 13.58 -2.78
N GLY A 141 5.11 13.19 -1.54
CA GLY A 141 5.33 14.04 -0.38
C GLY A 141 4.32 15.17 -0.17
N LYS A 142 3.37 15.37 -1.10
CA LYS A 142 2.28 16.36 -0.95
C LYS A 142 1.08 15.70 -0.27
N ALA A 143 0.75 16.18 0.92
CA ALA A 143 -0.40 15.72 1.67
C ALA A 143 -1.67 16.52 1.29
N PHE A 144 -2.80 15.82 1.15
CA PHE A 144 -4.10 16.45 0.93
C PHE A 144 -5.20 15.63 1.60
N THR A 145 -6.32 16.25 1.93
CA THR A 145 -7.41 15.60 2.69
C THR A 145 -8.50 15.10 1.76
N VAL A 146 -9.00 13.90 2.02
CA VAL A 146 -10.19 13.30 1.43
C VAL A 146 -11.18 12.92 2.52
N ASN A 147 -12.44 12.74 2.17
CA ASN A 147 -13.48 12.34 3.11
C ASN A 147 -13.74 10.84 3.02
N GLU A 148 -13.81 10.19 4.18
CA GLU A 148 -14.22 8.81 4.34
C GLU A 148 -15.34 8.68 5.36
N SER A 149 -15.97 7.51 5.43
CA SER A 149 -17.08 7.24 6.37
C SER A 149 -16.72 7.41 7.85
N TRP A 150 -15.42 7.40 8.19
CA TRP A 150 -14.91 7.64 9.54
C TRP A 150 -14.30 9.04 9.74
N GLY A 151 -14.41 9.95 8.76
CA GLY A 151 -13.94 11.33 8.84
C GLY A 151 -12.93 11.72 7.76
N GLY A 152 -12.28 12.86 7.95
CA GLY A 152 -11.24 13.36 7.07
C GLY A 152 -9.97 12.49 7.18
N VAL A 153 -9.47 12.03 6.04
CA VAL A 153 -8.26 11.20 5.91
C VAL A 153 -7.24 11.95 5.07
N THR A 154 -6.00 12.01 5.54
CA THR A 154 -4.90 12.57 4.76
C THR A 154 -4.37 11.52 3.79
N LEU A 155 -4.37 11.82 2.49
CA LEU A 155 -3.60 11.10 1.50
C LEU A 155 -2.22 11.74 1.33
N MET A 156 -1.17 10.93 1.42
CA MET A 156 0.20 11.37 1.17
C MET A 156 0.92 10.38 0.26
N PRO A 157 0.93 10.61 -1.06
CA PRO A 157 1.61 9.72 -2.00
C PRO A 157 3.11 9.67 -1.76
N LEU A 158 3.69 8.48 -1.92
CA LEU A 158 5.13 8.24 -1.76
C LEU A 158 5.67 7.50 -2.99
N TYR A 159 6.95 7.67 -3.31
CA TYR A 159 7.61 6.75 -4.23
C TYR A 159 7.56 5.32 -3.67
N HIS A 160 7.41 4.34 -4.56
CA HIS A 160 7.53 2.94 -4.15
C HIS A 160 8.99 2.65 -3.77
N PRO A 161 9.28 1.98 -2.62
CA PRO A 161 10.65 1.66 -2.20
C PRO A 161 11.50 0.97 -3.27
N ALA A 162 10.93 0.12 -4.12
CA ALA A 162 11.63 -0.54 -5.22
C ALA A 162 12.32 0.43 -6.18
N ALA A 163 11.74 1.62 -6.42
CA ALA A 163 12.33 2.64 -7.30
C ALA A 163 13.59 3.29 -6.71
N ALA A 164 13.73 3.26 -5.38
CA ALA A 164 14.85 3.87 -4.66
C ALA A 164 16.02 2.91 -4.41
N ILE A 165 15.87 1.59 -4.63
CA ILE A 165 16.91 0.59 -4.30
C ILE A 165 18.24 0.90 -5.00
N TYR A 166 18.20 1.31 -6.27
CA TYR A 166 19.38 1.62 -7.09
C TYR A 166 19.46 3.09 -7.50
N ASN A 167 18.61 3.94 -6.94
CA ASN A 167 18.55 5.37 -7.28
C ASN A 167 18.73 6.20 -6.02
N ARG A 168 19.96 6.68 -5.80
CA ARG A 168 20.34 7.47 -4.61
C ARG A 168 19.52 8.76 -4.48
N ARG A 169 19.23 9.44 -5.59
CA ARG A 169 18.42 10.67 -5.55
C ARG A 169 17.00 10.38 -5.07
N LEU A 170 16.35 9.36 -5.63
CA LEU A 170 15.01 8.95 -5.21
C LEU A 170 15.00 8.46 -3.77
N LEU A 171 16.07 7.81 -3.31
CA LEU A 171 16.22 7.41 -1.92
C LEU A 171 16.21 8.62 -0.97
N GLU A 172 16.96 9.68 -1.27
CA GLU A 172 16.96 10.90 -0.46
C GLU A 172 15.61 11.64 -0.50
N GLU A 173 14.93 11.65 -1.65
CA GLU A 173 13.56 12.17 -1.76
C GLU A 173 12.59 11.38 -0.87
N LEU A 174 12.63 10.04 -0.97
CA LEU A 174 11.78 9.16 -0.17
C LEU A 174 12.07 9.28 1.33
N LYS A 175 13.34 9.41 1.76
CA LYS A 175 13.70 9.67 3.17
C LYS A 175 13.05 10.95 3.70
N ARG A 176 13.07 12.04 2.91
CA ARG A 176 12.42 13.30 3.29
C ARG A 176 10.90 13.15 3.41
N ASP A 177 10.30 12.42 2.48
CA ASP A 177 8.86 12.20 2.51
C ASP A 177 8.42 11.29 3.67
N MET A 178 9.23 10.30 4.05
CA MET A 178 8.97 9.47 5.23
C MET A 178 9.04 10.29 6.54
N LYS A 179 9.97 11.25 6.64
CA LYS A 179 9.99 12.19 7.78
C LYS A 179 8.78 13.10 7.82
N ARG A 180 8.32 13.58 6.66
CA ARG A 180 7.08 14.36 6.55
C ARG A 180 5.87 13.53 6.96
N LEU A 181 5.80 12.26 6.53
CA LEU A 181 4.75 11.32 6.89
C LEU A 181 4.69 11.13 8.42
N ALA A 182 5.83 10.91 9.07
CA ALA A 182 5.90 10.79 10.51
C ALA A 182 5.44 12.07 11.23
N GLY A 183 5.73 13.26 10.68
CA GLY A 183 5.26 14.54 11.22
C GLY A 183 3.75 14.81 11.09
N LEU A 184 2.99 13.94 10.40
CA LEU A 184 1.52 14.02 10.34
C LEU A 184 0.83 13.29 11.51
N LEU A 185 1.59 12.51 12.27
CA LEU A 185 1.11 11.72 13.41
C LEU A 185 1.11 12.56 14.68
#